data_AF-A0A926C0F0-F1
#
_entry.id   AF-A0A926C0F0-F1
#
_cell.length_a   1.000
_cell.length_b   1.000
_cell.length_c   1.000
_cell.angle_alpha   90.00
_cell.angle_beta   90.00
_cell.angle_gamma   90.00
#
_symmetry.space_group_name_H-M   'P 1'
#
loop_
_entity.id
_entity.type
_entity.pdbx_description
1 polymer ?
#
loop_
_entity_poly.entity_id
_entity_poly.type
_entity_poly.pdbx_seq_one_letter_code
_entity_poly.pdbx_strand_id
1 'polypeptide(L)'
;MPHILRIDNDPNVSQQNHQDWTGSQNGLTGDRINHIPDTFSGAAGNVAGSAAKAGTSIPSPFARLYLFDTAFRMVNANREVRELTMYHILVSHCLDMLELLFQAGGSDDLKFKVWNRAERLGNLNSKNAASGAGGVVSRHPHQILAKALELDLRNELALLQQFTLIYYKGALLGGTSPLSLVFTSPNWEQERQNKYIDPPKSTTGRPFFQNEYVPLQQRDEGFVTYLRRFYDQYGSSMLRGGIKDYLYRAYFDGPIALPVAPDTTLANFDPIQIGGDGNSTLQVVPGLALYKVREADVLADIEESSDFVIQPTVQLYQREARNGAATGVARPLALASRMDVSGRYVKNTNWNPQTVIMRTELNNLSEGGLLADRFLPGVDNVRYPFVTTDDFLEDTLVKMPFKLNSGRF
;
A
#
# COMPACT_ATOMS: atom_id res chain seq x y z
N MET A 1 25.74 -33.48 -10.66
CA MET A 1 24.79 -34.40 -11.32
C MET A 1 23.39 -33.82 -11.16
N PRO A 2 22.62 -33.65 -12.24
CA PRO A 2 21.30 -33.04 -12.16
C PRO A 2 20.29 -34.06 -11.60
N HIS A 3 19.60 -33.72 -10.52
CA HIS A 3 18.47 -34.51 -10.03
C HIS A 3 17.28 -34.26 -10.96
N ILE A 4 17.14 -35.15 -11.95
CA ILE A 4 15.96 -35.22 -12.81
C ILE A 4 14.82 -35.81 -11.97
N LEU A 5 13.71 -35.07 -11.88
CA LEU A 5 12.44 -35.60 -11.40
C LEU A 5 12.07 -36.82 -12.26
N ARG A 6 12.18 -38.02 -11.69
CA ARG A 6 11.64 -39.24 -12.29
C ARG A 6 10.21 -39.37 -11.83
N ILE A 7 9.26 -39.16 -12.75
CA ILE A 7 7.91 -39.68 -12.57
C ILE A 7 8.02 -41.18 -12.77
N ASP A 8 7.63 -41.93 -11.76
CA ASP A 8 7.68 -43.39 -11.78
C ASP A 8 6.66 -43.91 -12.80
N ASN A 9 7.13 -44.68 -13.77
CA ASN A 9 6.32 -45.21 -14.88
C ASN A 9 5.95 -46.69 -14.66
N ASP A 10 6.18 -47.23 -13.47
CA ASP A 10 5.88 -48.63 -13.17
C ASP A 10 4.37 -48.82 -12.88
N PRO A 11 3.64 -49.59 -13.71
CA PRO A 11 2.20 -49.81 -13.57
C PRO A 11 1.82 -50.60 -12.30
N ASN A 12 2.79 -51.12 -11.53
CA ASN A 12 2.55 -51.86 -10.29
C ASN A 12 2.71 -51.03 -9.01
N VAL A 13 3.01 -49.73 -9.09
CA VAL A 13 3.25 -48.84 -7.92
C VAL A 13 1.96 -48.39 -7.22
N SER A 14 0.80 -48.88 -7.64
CA SER A 14 -0.50 -48.44 -7.08
C SER A 14 -0.76 -48.84 -5.61
N GLN A 15 0.13 -49.59 -4.94
CA GLN A 15 -0.12 -50.10 -3.58
C GLN A 15 1.06 -50.02 -2.60
N GLN A 16 2.19 -49.40 -2.95
CA GLN A 16 3.20 -49.09 -1.95
C GLN A 16 2.97 -47.68 -1.45
N ASN A 17 2.47 -47.57 -0.22
CA ASN A 17 2.47 -46.33 0.55
C ASN A 17 3.92 -45.80 0.58
N HIS A 18 4.23 -44.85 -0.29
CA HIS A 18 5.37 -43.97 -0.06
C HIS A 18 5.11 -43.30 1.29
N GLN A 19 6.02 -43.51 2.25
CA GLN A 19 5.97 -42.79 3.52
C GLN A 19 5.76 -41.30 3.21
N ASP A 20 4.76 -40.71 3.86
CA ASP A 20 4.32 -39.31 3.73
C ASP A 20 3.53 -38.92 2.46
N TRP A 21 3.11 -39.87 1.61
CA TRP A 21 2.21 -39.59 0.50
C TRP A 21 0.81 -40.18 0.76
N THR A 22 -0.22 -39.35 0.65
CA THR A 22 -1.63 -39.80 0.74
C THR A 22 -2.29 -39.70 -0.62
N GLY A 23 -2.73 -40.85 -1.15
CA GLY A 23 -3.57 -40.89 -2.35
C GLY A 23 -4.97 -40.38 -2.05
N SER A 24 -5.39 -39.31 -2.72
CA SER A 24 -6.75 -38.78 -2.61
C SER A 24 -7.53 -39.11 -3.88
N GLN A 25 -8.55 -39.98 -3.78
CA GLN A 25 -9.41 -40.36 -4.93
C GLN A 25 -10.29 -39.21 -5.43
N ASN A 26 -10.60 -38.26 -4.54
CA ASN A 26 -11.23 -37.00 -4.92
C ASN A 26 -10.13 -35.94 -4.95
N GLY A 27 -10.05 -35.15 -6.02
CA GLY A 27 -9.15 -33.99 -6.05
C GLY A 27 -9.33 -33.12 -4.80
N LEU A 28 -8.32 -32.33 -4.44
CA LEU A 28 -8.35 -31.45 -3.27
C LEU A 28 -9.65 -30.61 -3.28
N THR A 29 -10.59 -30.94 -2.41
CA THR A 29 -11.84 -30.19 -2.24
C THR A 29 -11.53 -28.89 -1.48
N GLY A 30 -12.09 -27.76 -1.92
CA GLY A 30 -11.70 -26.41 -1.48
C GLY A 30 -11.63 -26.18 0.04
N ASP A 31 -12.42 -26.89 0.84
CA ASP A 31 -12.44 -26.72 2.29
C ASP A 31 -11.27 -27.38 3.04
N ARG A 32 -10.55 -28.31 2.41
CA ARG A 32 -9.37 -28.94 3.04
C ARG A 32 -8.20 -27.97 3.19
N ILE A 33 -8.12 -26.93 2.36
CA ILE A 33 -7.11 -25.87 2.47
C ILE A 33 -7.17 -25.24 3.87
N ASN A 34 -8.38 -25.02 4.40
CA ASN A 34 -8.60 -24.40 5.71
C ASN A 34 -8.13 -25.26 6.89
N HIS A 35 -7.83 -26.54 6.66
CA HIS A 35 -7.41 -27.50 7.69
C HIS A 35 -5.93 -27.88 7.58
N ILE A 36 -5.19 -27.28 6.63
CA ILE A 36 -3.75 -27.49 6.52
C ILE A 36 -3.08 -26.67 7.64
N PRO A 37 -2.42 -27.33 8.62
CA PRO A 37 -1.69 -26.61 9.66
C PRO A 37 -0.56 -25.80 9.02
N ASP A 38 -0.38 -24.56 9.50
CA ASP A 38 0.69 -23.69 9.03
C ASP A 38 2.05 -24.33 9.32
N THR A 39 2.78 -24.71 8.28
CA THR A 39 4.11 -25.33 8.41
C THR A 39 5.15 -24.38 9.02
N PHE A 40 4.82 -23.11 9.22
CA PHE A 40 5.68 -22.08 9.77
C PHE A 40 5.30 -21.61 11.18
N SER A 41 4.18 -22.09 11.75
CA SER A 41 3.74 -21.65 13.10
C SER A 41 4.67 -22.14 14.23
N GLY A 42 5.53 -23.13 13.99
CA GLY A 42 6.47 -23.66 14.99
C GLY A 42 7.85 -23.00 15.05
N ALA A 43 8.18 -22.04 14.17
CA ALA A 43 9.48 -21.38 14.17
C ALA A 43 9.44 -20.10 15.01
N ALA A 44 9.57 -20.26 16.33
CA ALA A 44 9.86 -19.16 17.25
C ALA A 44 11.14 -18.44 16.80
N GLY A 45 11.00 -17.38 15.99
CA GLY A 45 12.10 -16.48 15.65
C GLY A 45 12.15 -15.91 14.24
N ASN A 46 11.30 -16.28 13.25
CA ASN A 46 11.44 -15.66 11.91
C ASN A 46 10.23 -15.74 10.97
N VAL A 47 9.00 -15.55 11.49
CA VAL A 47 7.74 -15.53 10.70
C VAL A 47 7.82 -14.53 9.52
N ALA A 48 8.48 -13.40 9.75
CA ALA A 48 8.82 -12.37 8.77
C ALA A 48 9.65 -12.87 7.57
N GLY A 49 10.77 -13.52 7.86
CA GLY A 49 11.67 -14.07 6.83
C GLY A 49 11.02 -15.21 6.06
N SER A 50 10.14 -15.99 6.70
CA SER A 50 9.36 -17.04 6.07
C SER A 50 8.28 -16.48 5.14
N ALA A 51 7.58 -15.40 5.53
CA ALA A 51 6.61 -14.72 4.67
C ALA A 51 7.26 -14.10 3.42
N ALA A 52 8.42 -13.45 3.56
CA ALA A 52 9.18 -12.92 2.44
C ALA A 52 9.68 -14.03 1.49
N LYS A 53 10.23 -15.13 2.04
CA LYS A 53 10.68 -16.31 1.26
C LYS A 53 9.54 -17.08 0.58
N ALA A 54 8.41 -17.24 1.26
CA ALA A 54 7.21 -17.84 0.68
C ALA A 54 6.62 -16.97 -0.43
N GLY A 55 6.65 -15.64 -0.26
CA GLY A 55 6.21 -14.68 -1.26
C GLY A 55 7.01 -14.73 -2.56
N THR A 56 8.33 -14.93 -2.50
CA THR A 56 9.20 -15.03 -3.70
C THR A 56 9.19 -16.42 -4.34
N SER A 57 8.75 -17.45 -3.61
CA SER A 57 8.65 -18.83 -4.09
C SER A 57 7.36 -19.11 -4.89
N ILE A 58 6.42 -18.17 -4.92
CA ILE A 58 5.19 -18.25 -5.73
C ILE A 58 5.41 -17.45 -7.03
N PRO A 59 5.62 -18.14 -8.18
CA PRO A 59 6.17 -17.50 -9.38
C PRO A 59 5.17 -16.63 -10.15
N SER A 60 3.85 -16.80 -9.94
CA SER A 60 2.81 -16.07 -10.68
C SER A 60 2.15 -14.99 -9.82
N PRO A 61 1.96 -13.76 -10.33
CA PRO A 61 1.18 -12.72 -9.66
C PRO A 61 -0.27 -13.15 -9.38
N PHE A 62 -0.84 -14.07 -10.17
CA PHE A 62 -2.19 -14.59 -9.93
C PHE A 62 -2.27 -15.53 -8.74
N ALA A 63 -1.27 -16.39 -8.57
CA ALA A 63 -1.17 -17.22 -7.37
C ALA A 63 -1.05 -16.37 -6.10
N ARG A 64 -0.45 -15.17 -6.23
CA ARG A 64 -0.40 -14.20 -5.13
C ARG A 64 -1.78 -13.61 -4.79
N LEU A 65 -2.69 -13.43 -5.75
CA LEU A 65 -4.07 -13.01 -5.45
C LEU A 65 -4.77 -14.04 -4.54
N TYR A 66 -4.65 -15.32 -4.87
CA TYR A 66 -5.19 -16.43 -4.07
C TYR A 66 -4.50 -16.56 -2.70
N LEU A 67 -3.20 -16.25 -2.61
CA LEU A 67 -2.48 -16.24 -1.34
C LEU A 67 -3.09 -15.23 -0.35
N PHE A 68 -3.39 -14.01 -0.80
CA PHE A 68 -4.02 -13.01 0.05
C PHE A 68 -5.44 -13.40 0.43
N ASP A 69 -6.23 -13.97 -0.49
CA ASP A 69 -7.55 -14.54 -0.18
C ASP A 69 -7.46 -15.60 0.91
N THR A 70 -6.53 -16.54 0.76
CA THR A 70 -6.26 -17.61 1.73
C THR A 70 -5.82 -17.03 3.07
N ALA A 71 -4.97 -16.00 3.08
CA ALA A 71 -4.52 -15.35 4.30
C ALA A 71 -5.70 -14.77 5.11
N PHE A 72 -6.63 -14.08 4.46
CA PHE A 72 -7.83 -13.59 5.13
C PHE A 72 -8.72 -14.74 5.65
N ARG A 73 -8.90 -15.82 4.88
CA ARG A 73 -9.68 -16.99 5.33
C ARG A 73 -9.05 -17.64 6.57
N MET A 74 -7.73 -17.80 6.59
CA MET A 74 -6.99 -18.39 7.71
C MET A 74 -7.05 -17.53 8.97
N VAL A 75 -6.85 -16.21 8.83
CA VAL A 75 -6.97 -15.26 9.96
C VAL A 75 -8.41 -15.24 10.49
N ASN A 76 -9.41 -15.34 9.62
CA ASN A 76 -10.81 -15.43 10.03
C ASN A 76 -11.14 -16.73 10.79
N ALA A 77 -10.56 -17.86 10.38
CA ALA A 77 -10.82 -19.15 11.02
C ALA A 77 -10.24 -19.22 12.45
N ASN A 78 -9.09 -18.60 12.68
CA ASN A 78 -8.38 -18.63 13.96
C ASN A 78 -8.76 -17.43 14.85
N ARG A 79 -9.72 -17.64 15.76
CA ARG A 79 -10.30 -16.60 16.63
C ARG A 79 -9.37 -16.07 17.73
N GLU A 80 -8.37 -16.83 18.11
CA GLU A 80 -7.39 -16.45 19.13
C GLU A 80 -6.02 -16.36 18.47
N VAL A 81 -5.43 -15.16 18.46
CA VAL A 81 -4.04 -14.97 18.03
C VAL A 81 -3.13 -15.54 19.12
N ARG A 82 -3.07 -16.87 19.21
CA ARG A 82 -2.14 -17.57 20.11
C ARG A 82 -0.71 -17.41 19.61
N GLU A 83 -0.54 -17.41 18.29
CA GLU A 83 0.75 -17.28 17.61
C GLU A 83 0.59 -16.43 16.34
N LEU A 84 1.56 -15.54 16.12
CA LEU A 84 1.64 -14.73 14.91
C LEU A 84 2.06 -15.62 13.72
N THR A 85 1.22 -15.72 12.70
CA THR A 85 1.51 -16.49 11.48
C THR A 85 1.85 -15.58 10.30
N MET A 86 2.41 -16.14 9.22
CA MET A 86 2.63 -15.38 7.99
C MET A 86 1.33 -14.79 7.41
N TYR A 87 0.20 -15.46 7.63
CA TYR A 87 -1.11 -14.98 7.17
C TYR A 87 -1.52 -13.68 7.87
N HIS A 88 -1.19 -13.53 9.16
CA HIS A 88 -1.41 -12.27 9.87
C HIS A 88 -0.57 -11.14 9.27
N ILE A 89 0.71 -11.40 8.95
CA ILE A 89 1.58 -10.41 8.31
C ILE A 89 1.03 -10.01 6.93
N LEU A 90 0.61 -10.97 6.10
CA LEU A 90 0.01 -10.70 4.80
C LEU A 90 -1.28 -9.88 4.91
N VAL A 91 -2.16 -10.20 5.86
CA VAL A 91 -3.37 -9.40 6.13
C VAL A 91 -2.99 -7.98 6.57
N SER A 92 -2.00 -7.83 7.46
CA SER A 92 -1.47 -6.53 7.89
C SER A 92 -0.95 -5.70 6.71
N HIS A 93 -0.16 -6.32 5.83
CA HIS A 93 0.37 -5.68 4.61
C HIS A 93 -0.72 -5.28 3.63
N CYS A 94 -1.76 -6.08 3.47
CA CYS A 94 -2.92 -5.73 2.66
C CYS A 94 -3.63 -4.49 3.21
N LEU A 95 -3.89 -4.48 4.52
CA LEU A 95 -4.52 -3.35 5.19
C LEU A 95 -3.63 -2.10 5.17
N ASP A 96 -2.31 -2.23 5.33
CA ASP A 96 -1.35 -1.13 5.18
C ASP A 96 -1.39 -0.53 3.78
N MET A 97 -1.52 -1.37 2.74
CA MET A 97 -1.66 -0.90 1.37
C MET A 97 -2.97 -0.13 1.15
N LEU A 98 -4.09 -0.63 1.69
CA LEU A 98 -5.37 0.07 1.64
C LEU A 98 -5.33 1.40 2.41
N GLU A 99 -4.67 1.41 3.58
CA GLU A 99 -4.51 2.60 4.40
C GLU A 99 -3.64 3.64 3.72
N LEU A 100 -2.53 3.22 3.09
CA LEU A 100 -1.69 4.10 2.29
C LEU A 100 -2.45 4.69 1.10
N LEU A 101 -3.25 3.90 0.39
CA LEU A 101 -4.09 4.41 -0.71
C LEU A 101 -5.14 5.41 -0.20
N PHE A 102 -5.73 5.13 0.95
CA PHE A 102 -6.71 6.02 1.57
C PHE A 102 -6.08 7.36 1.98
N GLN A 103 -4.88 7.34 2.56
CA GLN A 103 -4.19 8.53 3.05
C GLN A 103 -3.48 9.32 1.94
N ALA A 104 -2.79 8.61 1.05
CA ALA A 104 -1.88 9.19 0.07
C ALA A 104 -2.27 8.92 -1.38
N GLY A 105 -3.49 8.45 -1.67
CA GLY A 105 -3.93 8.06 -3.01
C GLY A 105 -3.83 9.16 -4.08
N GLY A 106 -3.77 10.43 -3.67
CA GLY A 106 -3.54 11.57 -4.56
C GLY A 106 -2.11 12.11 -4.58
N SER A 107 -1.16 11.46 -3.90
CA SER A 107 0.23 11.89 -3.83
C SER A 107 0.98 11.64 -5.14
N ASP A 108 1.92 12.53 -5.45
CA ASP A 108 2.84 12.40 -6.57
C ASP A 108 3.79 11.19 -6.44
N ASP A 109 4.00 10.71 -5.20
CA ASP A 109 4.80 9.52 -4.91
C ASP A 109 4.14 8.21 -5.38
N LEU A 110 2.82 8.21 -5.53
CA LEU A 110 2.06 7.07 -6.04
C LEU A 110 1.86 7.19 -7.55
N LYS A 111 2.20 6.12 -8.27
CA LYS A 111 1.93 5.99 -9.71
C LYS A 111 1.13 4.73 -9.99
N PHE A 112 0.13 4.89 -10.84
CA PHE A 112 -0.81 3.82 -11.21
C PHE A 112 -0.56 3.40 -12.65
N LYS A 113 -0.43 2.10 -12.90
CA LYS A 113 -0.31 1.55 -14.25
C LYS A 113 -1.40 0.52 -14.49
N VAL A 114 -2.30 0.85 -15.41
CA VAL A 114 -3.39 -0.05 -15.79
C VAL A 114 -2.86 -1.13 -16.73
N TRP A 115 -3.20 -2.37 -16.41
CA TRP A 115 -3.02 -3.52 -17.28
C TRP A 115 -4.38 -3.95 -17.82
N ASN A 116 -4.61 -3.78 -19.12
CA ASN A 116 -5.83 -4.21 -19.79
C ASN A 116 -5.64 -5.61 -20.39
N ARG A 117 -6.53 -6.54 -20.06
CA ARG A 117 -6.45 -7.95 -20.49
C ARG A 117 -6.48 -8.09 -22.02
N ALA A 118 -7.47 -7.50 -22.67
CA ALA A 118 -7.68 -7.68 -24.10
C ALA A 118 -6.51 -7.12 -24.91
N GLU A 119 -6.09 -5.90 -24.59
CA GLU A 119 -4.97 -5.22 -25.24
C GLU A 119 -3.65 -6.01 -25.03
N ARG A 120 -3.35 -6.41 -23.80
CA ARG A 120 -2.07 -7.04 -23.45
C ARG A 120 -1.96 -8.46 -24.00
N LEU A 121 -3.03 -9.25 -23.94
CA LEU A 121 -3.04 -10.58 -24.56
C LEU A 121 -2.99 -10.47 -26.09
N GLY A 122 -3.69 -9.50 -26.69
CA GLY A 122 -3.59 -9.22 -28.13
C GLY A 122 -2.16 -8.89 -28.56
N ASN A 123 -1.47 -8.04 -27.81
CA ASN A 123 -0.07 -7.66 -28.06
C ASN A 123 0.92 -8.82 -27.91
N LEU A 124 0.66 -9.78 -27.00
CA LEU A 124 1.49 -10.96 -26.84
C LEU A 124 1.25 -11.99 -27.97
N ASN A 125 -0.01 -12.14 -28.39
CA ASN A 125 -0.42 -13.07 -29.43
C ASN A 125 0.00 -12.63 -30.84
N SER A 126 0.08 -11.32 -31.09
CA SER A 126 0.49 -10.76 -32.39
C SER A 126 1.99 -10.92 -32.70
N LYS A 127 2.78 -11.45 -31.76
CA LYS A 127 4.22 -11.69 -31.95
C LYS A 127 4.44 -12.95 -32.78
N ASN A 128 4.91 -12.76 -34.01
CA ASN A 128 5.16 -13.85 -34.94
C ASN A 128 6.30 -14.76 -34.46
N ALA A 129 6.11 -16.06 -34.62
CA ALA A 129 7.18 -17.05 -34.50
C ALA A 129 8.30 -16.70 -35.50
N ALA A 130 9.54 -16.65 -35.03
CA ALA A 130 10.68 -16.63 -35.95
C ALA A 130 10.69 -17.96 -36.73
N SER A 131 10.79 -17.90 -38.05
CA SER A 131 11.02 -19.08 -38.88
C SER A 131 12.42 -19.61 -38.58
N GLY A 132 12.50 -20.68 -37.79
CA GLY A 132 13.77 -21.39 -37.57
C GLY A 132 14.29 -21.98 -38.88
N ALA A 133 15.61 -22.00 -39.04
CA ALA A 133 16.25 -22.74 -40.13
C ALA A 133 15.84 -24.23 -40.01
N GLY A 134 15.13 -24.75 -41.02
CA GLY A 134 14.63 -26.14 -41.04
C GLY A 134 13.12 -26.33 -41.04
N GLY A 135 12.30 -25.27 -41.17
CA GLY A 135 10.85 -25.39 -41.38
C GLY A 135 10.04 -25.78 -40.13
N VAL A 136 10.68 -25.86 -38.97
CA VAL A 136 9.98 -26.07 -37.69
C VAL A 136 9.44 -24.73 -37.18
N VAL A 137 8.11 -24.58 -37.22
CA VAL A 137 7.42 -23.41 -36.66
C VAL A 137 7.38 -23.56 -35.14
N SER A 138 8.34 -22.96 -34.45
CA SER A 138 8.35 -22.89 -32.97
C SER A 138 7.44 -21.77 -32.48
N ARG A 139 6.55 -22.03 -31.51
CA ARG A 139 5.69 -20.99 -30.93
C ARG A 139 6.54 -19.88 -30.31
N HIS A 140 6.15 -18.63 -30.54
CA HIS A 140 6.86 -17.49 -29.95
C HIS A 140 6.71 -17.52 -28.41
N PRO A 141 7.76 -17.28 -27.61
CA PRO A 141 7.66 -17.28 -26.14
C PRO A 141 6.54 -16.39 -25.59
N HIS A 142 6.27 -15.25 -26.23
CA HIS A 142 5.14 -14.38 -25.88
C HIS A 142 3.76 -15.04 -26.05
N GLN A 143 3.56 -15.90 -27.05
CA GLN A 143 2.31 -16.64 -27.22
C GLN A 143 2.15 -17.72 -26.13
N ILE A 144 3.26 -18.33 -25.69
CA ILE A 144 3.26 -19.28 -24.58
C ILE A 144 2.86 -18.56 -23.28
N LEU A 145 3.44 -17.39 -23.03
CA LEU A 145 3.07 -16.55 -21.89
C LEU A 145 1.59 -16.13 -21.95
N ALA A 146 1.09 -15.67 -23.11
CA ALA A 146 -0.32 -15.31 -23.28
C ALA A 146 -1.26 -16.46 -22.90
N LYS A 147 -0.97 -17.68 -23.37
CA LYS A 147 -1.75 -18.86 -23.05
C LYS A 147 -1.72 -19.22 -21.56
N ALA A 148 -0.58 -19.04 -20.89
CA ALA A 148 -0.48 -19.23 -19.44
C ALA A 148 -1.32 -18.20 -18.67
N LEU A 149 -1.25 -16.92 -19.06
CA LEU A 149 -2.07 -15.86 -18.47
C LEU A 149 -3.57 -16.11 -18.68
N GLU A 150 -3.97 -16.60 -19.87
CA GLU A 150 -5.36 -16.98 -20.14
C GLU A 150 -5.86 -18.15 -19.30
N LEU A 151 -4.97 -19.09 -18.95
CA LEU A 151 -5.29 -20.21 -18.06
C LEU A 151 -5.49 -19.72 -16.61
N ASP A 152 -4.62 -18.83 -16.13
CA ASP A 152 -4.69 -18.24 -14.79
C ASP A 152 -5.93 -17.34 -14.62
N LEU A 153 -6.36 -16.66 -15.68
CA LEU A 153 -7.56 -15.79 -15.72
C LEU A 153 -8.88 -16.55 -15.90
N ARG A 154 -8.97 -17.81 -15.48
CA ARG A 154 -10.22 -18.59 -15.46
C ARG A 154 -10.90 -18.48 -14.09
N ASN A 155 -12.07 -19.11 -13.97
CA ASN A 155 -12.82 -19.22 -12.71
C ASN A 155 -13.11 -17.84 -12.09
N GLU A 156 -12.68 -17.62 -10.85
CA GLU A 156 -12.93 -16.40 -10.08
C GLU A 156 -12.33 -15.14 -10.72
N LEU A 157 -11.30 -15.31 -11.55
CA LEU A 157 -10.63 -14.21 -12.28
C LEU A 157 -11.15 -14.04 -13.71
N ALA A 158 -12.15 -14.81 -14.13
CA ALA A 158 -12.67 -14.76 -15.51
C ALA A 158 -13.23 -13.38 -15.88
N LEU A 159 -13.84 -12.68 -14.92
CA LEU A 159 -14.42 -11.36 -15.10
C LEU A 159 -13.38 -10.23 -14.99
N LEU A 160 -12.13 -10.54 -14.65
CA LEU A 160 -11.07 -9.55 -14.54
C LEU A 160 -10.69 -9.07 -15.95
N GLN A 161 -11.10 -7.84 -16.27
CA GLN A 161 -10.74 -7.16 -17.53
C GLN A 161 -9.50 -6.29 -17.38
N GLN A 162 -9.30 -5.73 -16.19
CA GLN A 162 -8.17 -4.88 -15.88
C GLN A 162 -7.73 -5.08 -14.44
N PHE A 163 -6.45 -4.88 -14.18
CA PHE A 163 -5.95 -4.63 -12.84
C PHE A 163 -4.94 -3.50 -12.89
N THR A 164 -4.79 -2.78 -11.78
CA THR A 164 -3.89 -1.64 -11.68
C THR A 164 -2.68 -2.02 -10.83
N LEU A 165 -1.49 -1.86 -11.38
CA LEU A 165 -0.24 -1.94 -10.65
C LEU A 165 0.05 -0.60 -9.98
N ILE A 166 0.47 -0.65 -8.72
CA ILE A 166 0.67 0.50 -7.87
C ILE A 166 2.15 0.58 -7.54
N TYR A 167 2.75 1.72 -7.85
CA TYR A 167 4.15 2.02 -7.59
C TYR A 167 4.27 3.14 -6.57
N TYR A 168 5.20 2.99 -5.62
CA TYR A 168 5.57 4.04 -4.68
C TYR A 168 7.01 4.44 -4.92
N LYS A 169 7.27 5.73 -5.18
CA LYS A 169 8.60 6.28 -5.51
C LYS A 169 9.34 5.45 -6.58
N GLY A 170 8.59 4.93 -7.56
CA GLY A 170 9.11 4.13 -8.67
C GLY A 170 9.46 2.67 -8.36
N ALA A 171 9.20 2.17 -7.15
CA ALA A 171 9.25 0.75 -6.81
C ALA A 171 7.85 0.13 -6.89
N LEU A 172 7.75 -1.13 -7.36
CA LEU A 172 6.46 -1.83 -7.43
C LEU A 172 6.01 -2.20 -6.02
N LEU A 173 4.95 -1.55 -5.55
CA LEU A 173 4.38 -1.78 -4.23
C LEU A 173 3.37 -2.93 -4.23
N GLY A 174 2.57 -3.05 -5.30
CA GLY A 174 1.51 -4.06 -5.38
C GLY A 174 0.55 -3.83 -6.53
N GLY A 175 -0.68 -4.31 -6.40
CA GLY A 175 -1.76 -4.01 -7.34
C GLY A 175 -3.16 -4.28 -6.78
N THR A 176 -4.17 -4.00 -7.59
CA THR A 176 -5.58 -4.28 -7.27
C THR A 176 -5.89 -5.78 -7.42
N SER A 177 -6.78 -6.30 -6.58
CA SER A 177 -7.17 -7.70 -6.52
C SER A 177 -8.70 -7.83 -6.38
N PRO A 178 -9.40 -8.58 -7.24
CA PRO A 178 -10.83 -8.81 -7.07
C PRO A 178 -11.16 -9.68 -5.85
N LEU A 179 -10.18 -10.44 -5.32
CA LEU A 179 -10.35 -11.34 -4.18
C LEU A 179 -10.08 -10.67 -2.82
N SER A 180 -9.16 -9.71 -2.81
CA SER A 180 -8.62 -9.09 -1.58
C SER A 180 -8.61 -7.55 -1.61
N LEU A 181 -9.28 -6.93 -2.59
CA LEU A 181 -9.22 -5.50 -2.96
C LEU A 181 -7.85 -5.07 -3.51
N VAL A 182 -6.77 -5.38 -2.79
CA VAL A 182 -5.38 -5.14 -3.18
C VAL A 182 -4.48 -6.29 -2.76
N PHE A 183 -3.25 -6.33 -3.27
CA PHE A 183 -2.19 -7.23 -2.86
C PHE A 183 -0.85 -6.50 -2.93
N THR A 184 0.08 -6.80 -2.02
CA THR A 184 1.44 -6.21 -2.05
C THR A 184 2.37 -7.03 -2.92
N SER A 185 3.44 -6.44 -3.45
CA SER A 185 4.50 -7.12 -4.21
C SER A 185 5.37 -8.00 -3.29
N PRO A 186 5.82 -9.19 -3.72
CA PRO A 186 6.73 -10.03 -2.93
C PRO A 186 8.09 -9.38 -2.70
N ASN A 187 8.52 -8.53 -3.65
CA ASN A 187 9.85 -7.94 -3.68
C ASN A 187 9.86 -6.50 -3.17
N TRP A 188 8.75 -6.01 -2.60
CA TRP A 188 8.64 -4.63 -2.13
C TRP A 188 9.82 -4.24 -1.23
N GLU A 189 10.11 -5.05 -0.22
CA GLU A 189 11.17 -4.76 0.75
C GLU A 189 12.56 -4.73 0.09
N GLN A 190 12.83 -5.66 -0.83
CA GLN A 190 14.09 -5.69 -1.58
C GLN A 190 14.22 -4.50 -2.54
N GLU A 191 13.16 -4.17 -3.29
CA GLU A 191 13.12 -3.03 -4.20
C GLU A 191 13.31 -1.70 -3.46
N ARG A 192 12.65 -1.56 -2.31
CA ARG A 192 12.76 -0.41 -1.40
C ARG A 192 14.20 -0.21 -0.96
N GLN A 193 14.86 -1.25 -0.47
CA GLN A 193 16.26 -1.21 -0.05
C GLN A 193 17.20 -0.89 -1.21
N ASN A 194 17.02 -1.53 -2.36
CA ASN A 194 17.85 -1.30 -3.56
C ASN A 194 17.77 0.14 -4.08
N LYS A 195 16.62 0.80 -3.90
CA LYS A 195 16.36 2.17 -4.35
C LYS A 195 16.51 3.22 -3.24
N TYR A 196 16.92 2.81 -2.03
CA TYR A 196 17.06 3.69 -0.86
C TYR A 196 15.77 4.48 -0.57
N ILE A 197 14.62 3.81 -0.65
CA ILE A 197 13.31 4.40 -0.42
C ILE A 197 12.94 4.26 1.06
N ASP A 198 12.61 5.36 1.71
CA ASP A 198 12.03 5.31 3.06
C ASP A 198 10.67 4.62 3.05
N PRO A 199 10.36 3.80 4.08
CA PRO A 199 9.07 3.13 4.15
C PRO A 199 7.96 4.17 4.29
N PRO A 200 6.85 4.05 3.53
CA PRO A 200 5.73 4.95 3.70
C PRO A 200 5.17 4.83 5.12
N LYS A 201 4.76 5.95 5.70
CA LYS A 201 4.22 6.03 7.05
C LYS A 201 2.75 6.37 7.02
N SER A 202 2.03 5.86 8.02
CA SER A 202 0.66 6.28 8.29
C SER A 202 0.61 7.74 8.75
N THR A 203 -0.61 8.29 8.82
CA THR A 203 -0.83 9.61 9.44
C THR A 203 -0.43 9.69 10.91
N THR A 204 -0.16 8.55 11.57
CA THR A 204 0.36 8.50 12.94
C THR A 204 1.88 8.30 13.03
N GLY A 205 2.58 8.34 11.89
CA GLY A 205 4.02 8.13 11.81
C GLY A 205 4.45 6.66 11.91
N ARG A 206 3.52 5.72 12.14
CA ARG A 206 3.80 4.27 12.08
C ARG A 206 4.25 3.91 10.67
N PRO A 207 5.44 3.31 10.48
CA PRO A 207 5.87 2.84 9.17
C PRO A 207 5.01 1.66 8.71
N PHE A 208 4.61 1.65 7.44
CA PHE A 208 3.85 0.56 6.83
C PHE A 208 4.75 -0.60 6.40
N PHE A 209 4.11 -1.75 6.12
CA PHE A 209 4.73 -2.96 5.59
C PHE A 209 5.78 -3.56 6.52
N GLN A 210 5.62 -3.34 7.82
CA GLN A 210 6.47 -3.91 8.84
C GLN A 210 6.11 -5.38 9.10
N ASN A 211 6.99 -6.09 9.78
CA ASN A 211 6.81 -7.50 10.13
C ASN A 211 5.98 -7.69 11.41
N GLU A 212 4.94 -6.88 11.56
CA GLU A 212 4.02 -6.86 12.69
C GLU A 212 2.58 -6.97 12.20
N TYR A 213 1.75 -7.64 13.00
CA TYR A 213 0.32 -7.69 12.75
C TYR A 213 -0.36 -6.50 13.39
N VAL A 214 -0.91 -5.62 12.56
CA VAL A 214 -1.73 -4.50 13.02
C VAL A 214 -3.17 -4.73 12.57
N PRO A 215 -4.05 -5.17 13.49
CA PRO A 215 -5.44 -5.44 13.17
C PRO A 215 -6.23 -4.15 12.95
N LEU A 216 -7.43 -4.26 12.39
CA LEU A 216 -8.26 -3.11 12.00
C LEU A 216 -8.60 -2.18 13.20
N GLN A 217 -8.72 -2.73 14.41
CA GLN A 217 -9.01 -1.98 15.64
C GLN A 217 -7.92 -0.98 16.03
N GLN A 218 -6.67 -1.21 15.60
CA GLN A 218 -5.51 -0.39 15.97
C GLN A 218 -5.14 0.63 14.89
N ARG A 219 -5.96 0.74 13.84
CA ARG A 219 -5.72 1.65 12.70
C ARG A 219 -6.48 2.96 12.87
N ASP A 220 -6.09 3.94 12.05
CA ASP A 220 -6.71 5.27 12.03
C ASP A 220 -8.23 5.20 11.90
N GLU A 221 -8.96 5.94 12.75
CA GLU A 221 -10.43 5.95 12.78
C GLU A 221 -11.03 6.35 11.42
N GLY A 222 -10.40 7.30 10.70
CA GLY A 222 -10.83 7.70 9.37
C GLY A 222 -10.77 6.54 8.38
N PHE A 223 -9.69 5.76 8.43
CA PHE A 223 -9.53 4.57 7.60
C PHE A 223 -10.51 3.45 7.97
N VAL A 224 -10.70 3.19 9.26
CA VAL A 224 -11.67 2.20 9.75
C VAL A 224 -13.10 2.60 9.38
N THR A 225 -13.43 3.88 9.46
CA THR A 225 -14.72 4.41 9.02
C THR A 225 -14.89 4.24 7.52
N TYR A 226 -13.87 4.58 6.72
CA TYR A 226 -13.88 4.38 5.27
C TYR A 226 -14.17 2.94 4.88
N LEU A 227 -13.46 1.96 5.44
CA LEU A 227 -13.68 0.55 5.12
C LEU A 227 -15.08 0.06 5.51
N ARG A 228 -15.66 0.60 6.60
CA ARG A 228 -17.06 0.31 6.95
C ARG A 228 -18.02 0.84 5.89
N ARG A 229 -17.88 2.10 5.48
CA ARG A 229 -18.74 2.71 4.45
C ARG A 229 -18.56 2.08 3.09
N PHE A 230 -17.33 1.68 2.77
CA PHE A 230 -17.03 0.90 1.58
C PHE A 230 -17.78 -0.45 1.60
N TYR A 231 -17.77 -1.17 2.72
CA TYR A 231 -18.50 -2.42 2.86
C TYR A 231 -20.03 -2.21 2.79
N ASP A 232 -20.56 -1.17 3.45
CA ASP A 232 -21.99 -0.84 3.43
C ASP A 232 -22.48 -0.59 1.98
N GLN A 233 -21.67 0.09 1.15
CA GLN A 233 -22.02 0.40 -0.24
C GLN A 233 -21.75 -0.73 -1.23
N TYR A 234 -20.62 -1.44 -1.08
CA TYR A 234 -20.14 -2.39 -2.09
C TYR A 234 -20.16 -3.85 -1.65
N GLY A 235 -20.59 -4.16 -0.43
CA GLY A 235 -20.58 -5.51 0.11
C GLY A 235 -21.28 -6.54 -0.77
N SER A 236 -22.36 -6.17 -1.47
CA SER A 236 -23.03 -7.06 -2.43
C SER A 236 -22.22 -7.33 -3.70
N SER A 237 -21.47 -6.34 -4.18
CA SER A 237 -20.68 -6.38 -5.42
C SER A 237 -19.30 -7.01 -5.23
N MET A 238 -18.80 -7.05 -3.99
CA MET A 238 -17.58 -7.78 -3.67
C MET A 238 -17.75 -9.29 -3.91
N LEU A 239 -16.77 -9.88 -4.60
CA LEU A 239 -16.66 -11.34 -4.72
C LEU A 239 -16.66 -11.99 -3.33
N ARG A 240 -17.14 -13.23 -3.25
CA ARG A 240 -17.12 -14.02 -2.01
C ARG A 240 -15.70 -14.49 -1.71
N GLY A 241 -14.85 -13.56 -1.27
CA GLY A 241 -13.47 -13.78 -0.86
C GLY A 241 -13.26 -13.58 0.64
N GLY A 242 -12.09 -13.98 1.13
CA GLY A 242 -11.72 -13.90 2.54
C GLY A 242 -11.81 -12.49 3.12
N ILE A 243 -11.52 -11.44 2.34
CA ILE A 243 -11.61 -10.06 2.83
C ILE A 243 -13.06 -9.64 3.13
N LYS A 244 -14.03 -10.10 2.33
CA LYS A 244 -15.45 -9.77 2.55
C LYS A 244 -15.93 -10.35 3.88
N ASP A 245 -15.57 -11.61 4.14
CA ASP A 245 -15.87 -12.29 5.40
C ASP A 245 -15.11 -11.66 6.57
N TYR A 246 -13.88 -11.20 6.34
CA TYR A 246 -13.05 -10.50 7.33
C TYR A 246 -13.70 -9.18 7.77
N LEU A 247 -14.12 -8.35 6.81
CA LEU A 247 -14.79 -7.08 7.11
C LEU A 247 -16.13 -7.32 7.81
N TYR A 248 -16.93 -8.27 7.33
CA TYR A 248 -18.19 -8.61 8.00
C TYR A 248 -17.97 -8.98 9.47
N ARG A 249 -17.02 -9.88 9.73
CA ARG A 249 -16.70 -10.30 11.10
C ARG A 249 -16.16 -9.15 11.93
N ALA A 250 -15.26 -8.34 11.37
CA ALA A 250 -14.65 -7.23 12.09
C ALA A 250 -15.68 -6.18 12.54
N TYR A 251 -16.69 -5.87 11.71
CA TYR A 251 -17.66 -4.82 12.00
C TYR A 251 -18.96 -5.30 12.67
N PHE A 252 -19.38 -6.55 12.47
CA PHE A 252 -20.70 -7.03 12.92
C PHE A 252 -20.61 -8.12 13.99
N ASP A 253 -19.65 -9.05 13.88
CA ASP A 253 -19.54 -10.22 14.79
C ASP A 253 -18.37 -10.09 15.79
N GLY A 254 -17.61 -9.00 15.73
CA GLY A 254 -16.39 -8.81 16.49
C GLY A 254 -16.66 -8.57 17.98
N PRO A 255 -15.79 -9.08 18.89
CA PRO A 255 -15.93 -8.84 20.33
C PRO A 255 -15.60 -7.39 20.73
N ILE A 256 -14.88 -6.67 19.88
CA ILE A 256 -14.44 -5.29 20.10
C ILE A 256 -15.15 -4.40 19.08
N ALA A 257 -15.90 -3.41 19.55
CA ALA A 257 -16.49 -2.40 18.70
C ALA A 257 -15.41 -1.54 18.05
N LEU A 258 -15.45 -1.42 16.72
CA LEU A 258 -14.53 -0.60 15.95
C LEU A 258 -14.93 0.89 16.01
N PRO A 259 -13.96 1.82 16.05
CA PRO A 259 -14.24 3.24 15.99
C PRO A 259 -14.72 3.60 14.58
N VAL A 260 -16.02 3.86 14.44
CA VAL A 260 -16.66 4.22 13.17
C VAL A 260 -17.46 5.51 13.39
N ALA A 261 -17.14 6.56 12.64
CA ALA A 261 -17.85 7.83 12.73
C ALA A 261 -19.29 7.68 12.19
N PRO A 262 -20.33 8.06 12.96
CA PRO A 262 -21.72 7.75 12.65
C PRO A 262 -22.25 8.49 11.41
N ASP A 263 -21.91 9.76 11.24
CA ASP A 263 -22.46 10.65 10.20
C ASP A 263 -21.64 10.73 8.91
N THR A 264 -20.63 9.86 8.78
CA THR A 264 -19.77 9.78 7.60
C THR A 264 -20.34 8.79 6.60
N THR A 265 -20.40 9.17 5.33
CA THR A 265 -20.78 8.29 4.21
C THR A 265 -19.62 8.16 3.23
N LEU A 266 -19.73 7.27 2.22
CA LEU A 266 -18.67 7.16 1.21
C LEU A 266 -18.50 8.45 0.37
N ALA A 267 -19.54 9.28 0.29
CA ALA A 267 -19.50 10.57 -0.41
C ALA A 267 -18.63 11.63 0.32
N ASN A 268 -18.23 11.37 1.57
CA ASN A 268 -17.28 12.20 2.30
C ASN A 268 -15.82 11.93 1.90
N PHE A 269 -15.57 10.98 1.00
CA PHE A 269 -14.25 10.64 0.49
C PHE A 269 -14.18 10.86 -1.03
N ASP A 270 -12.99 11.14 -1.54
CA ASP A 270 -12.79 11.34 -2.97
C ASP A 270 -12.33 10.05 -3.64
N PRO A 271 -12.86 9.68 -4.82
CA PRO A 271 -12.32 8.55 -5.58
C PRO A 271 -10.89 8.84 -6.02
N ILE A 272 -10.00 7.85 -5.86
CA ILE A 272 -8.60 7.97 -6.27
C ILE A 272 -8.53 8.06 -7.80
N GLN A 273 -7.83 9.07 -8.32
CA GLN A 273 -7.63 9.25 -9.76
C GLN A 273 -6.31 8.58 -10.20
N ILE A 274 -6.32 7.85 -11.31
CA ILE A 274 -5.15 7.10 -11.81
C ILE A 274 -4.34 7.83 -12.91
N GLY A 275 -4.76 9.03 -13.31
CA GLY A 275 -4.14 9.82 -14.38
C GLY A 275 -4.30 9.20 -15.79
N GLY A 276 -4.29 10.04 -16.83
CA GLY A 276 -4.45 9.65 -18.25
C GLY A 276 -5.51 10.49 -19.00
N ASP A 277 -5.65 10.28 -20.32
CA ASP A 277 -6.53 11.05 -21.24
C ASP A 277 -8.04 10.93 -20.99
N GLY A 278 -8.44 10.23 -19.93
CA GLY A 278 -9.80 10.23 -19.42
C GLY A 278 -9.72 10.07 -17.92
N ASN A 279 -10.29 11.02 -17.17
CA ASN A 279 -10.33 11.15 -15.72
C ASN A 279 -10.80 9.85 -15.02
N SER A 280 -9.92 8.85 -14.98
CA SER A 280 -10.24 7.47 -14.62
C SER A 280 -9.95 7.28 -13.14
N THR A 281 -10.86 6.57 -12.47
CA THR A 281 -10.75 6.24 -11.06
C THR A 281 -10.04 4.91 -10.85
N LEU A 282 -9.30 4.76 -9.76
CA LEU A 282 -8.74 3.48 -9.33
C LEU A 282 -9.88 2.52 -8.97
N GLN A 283 -10.08 1.51 -9.79
CA GLN A 283 -11.11 0.49 -9.59
C GLN A 283 -10.49 -0.90 -9.43
N VAL A 284 -11.03 -1.67 -8.49
CA VAL A 284 -10.66 -3.08 -8.28
C VAL A 284 -11.28 -3.95 -9.36
N VAL A 285 -12.57 -3.75 -9.60
CA VAL A 285 -13.36 -4.27 -10.72
C VAL A 285 -14.29 -3.15 -11.21
N PRO A 286 -14.84 -3.21 -12.43
CA PRO A 286 -15.76 -2.18 -12.92
C PRO A 286 -16.87 -1.86 -11.90
N GLY A 287 -16.94 -0.58 -11.49
CA GLY A 287 -17.92 -0.10 -10.50
C GLY A 287 -17.50 -0.20 -9.03
N LEU A 288 -16.35 -0.83 -8.72
CA LEU A 288 -15.79 -0.93 -7.36
C LEU A 288 -14.56 -0.03 -7.23
N ALA A 289 -14.79 1.27 -6.98
CA ALA A 289 -13.75 2.29 -6.88
C ALA A 289 -13.13 2.37 -5.47
N LEU A 290 -11.82 2.65 -5.39
CA LEU A 290 -11.13 2.95 -4.13
C LEU A 290 -11.08 4.46 -3.90
N TYR A 291 -11.16 4.86 -2.64
CA TYR A 291 -11.27 6.25 -2.23
C TYR A 291 -10.10 6.67 -1.35
N LYS A 292 -9.86 7.99 -1.31
CA LYS A 292 -8.92 8.67 -0.44
C LYS A 292 -9.64 9.69 0.43
N VAL A 293 -9.00 10.02 1.55
CA VAL A 293 -9.41 11.17 2.36
C VAL A 293 -9.29 12.45 1.54
N ARG A 294 -10.23 13.39 1.75
CA ARG A 294 -10.19 14.70 1.10
C ARG A 294 -9.09 15.54 1.75
N GLU A 295 -8.32 16.23 0.92
CA GLU A 295 -7.24 17.09 1.41
C GLU A 295 -7.79 18.17 2.34
N ALA A 296 -8.91 18.79 1.98
CA ALA A 296 -9.56 19.80 2.81
C ALA A 296 -9.94 19.29 4.22
N ASP A 297 -10.38 18.04 4.35
CA ASP A 297 -10.74 17.45 5.65
C ASP A 297 -9.48 17.21 6.51
N VAL A 298 -8.37 16.81 5.89
CA VAL A 298 -7.07 16.67 6.58
C VAL A 298 -6.56 18.02 7.06
N LEU A 299 -6.63 19.05 6.22
CA LEU A 299 -6.20 20.40 6.57
C LEU A 299 -7.05 20.97 7.72
N ALA A 300 -8.38 20.79 7.67
CA ALA A 300 -9.29 21.27 8.71
C ALA A 300 -9.03 20.57 10.06
N ASP A 301 -8.85 19.24 10.08
CA ASP A 301 -8.53 18.51 11.31
C ASP A 301 -7.23 19.00 11.95
N ILE A 302 -6.19 19.28 11.16
CA ILE A 302 -4.93 19.81 11.69
C ILE A 302 -5.14 21.21 12.27
N GLU A 303 -5.83 22.09 11.55
CA GLU A 303 -6.05 23.47 11.97
C GLU A 303 -6.93 23.58 13.24
N GLU A 304 -7.86 22.64 13.44
CA GLU A 304 -8.77 22.60 14.59
C GLU A 304 -8.17 21.89 15.80
N SER A 305 -7.34 20.86 15.58
CA SER A 305 -6.95 19.91 16.65
C SER A 305 -5.47 19.90 17.02
N SER A 306 -4.59 20.52 16.21
CA SER A 306 -3.15 20.54 16.50
C SER A 306 -2.78 21.62 17.53
N ASP A 307 -2.04 21.21 18.56
CA ASP A 307 -1.53 22.12 19.60
C ASP A 307 -0.40 23.02 19.10
N PHE A 308 0.11 22.76 17.89
CA PHE A 308 1.22 23.50 17.29
C PHE A 308 0.76 24.63 16.35
N VAL A 309 -0.54 24.81 16.15
CA VAL A 309 -1.07 25.91 15.32
C VAL A 309 -0.75 27.24 16.00
N ILE A 310 0.06 28.07 15.34
CA ILE A 310 0.32 29.42 15.82
C ILE A 310 -0.84 30.34 15.43
N GLN A 311 -1.13 31.34 16.28
CA GLN A 311 -2.03 32.44 15.91
C GLN A 311 -1.21 33.60 15.33
N PRO A 312 -1.25 33.83 14.00
CA PRO A 312 -0.45 34.89 13.39
C PRO A 312 -0.99 36.26 13.81
N THR A 313 -0.09 37.15 14.23
CA THR A 313 -0.41 38.58 14.48
C THR A 313 -0.21 39.44 13.24
N VAL A 314 0.37 38.87 12.17
CA VAL A 314 0.66 39.52 10.90
C VAL A 314 0.05 38.74 9.74
N GLN A 315 -0.19 39.41 8.61
CA GLN A 315 -0.87 38.84 7.44
C GLN A 315 0.07 38.31 6.36
N LEU A 316 1.40 38.27 6.62
CA LEU A 316 2.43 38.01 5.61
C LEU A 316 2.18 36.72 4.80
N TYR A 317 1.83 35.62 5.47
CA TYR A 317 1.56 34.33 4.85
C TYR A 317 0.07 34.03 4.70
N GLN A 318 -0.83 34.99 4.95
CA GLN A 318 -2.27 34.72 4.89
C GLN A 318 -2.75 34.40 3.46
N ARG A 319 -2.03 34.89 2.45
CA ARG A 319 -2.32 34.66 1.03
C ARG A 319 -1.03 34.40 0.27
N GLU A 320 -1.06 33.37 -0.57
CA GLU A 320 0.02 32.99 -1.46
C GLU A 320 -0.48 32.88 -2.90
N ALA A 321 0.37 33.20 -3.87
CA ALA A 321 0.02 33.11 -5.28
C ALA A 321 0.42 31.74 -5.85
N ARG A 322 -0.57 30.85 -6.06
CA ARG A 322 -0.36 29.57 -6.74
C ARG A 322 -0.76 29.71 -8.21
N ASN A 323 0.19 29.54 -9.13
CA ASN A 323 -0.02 29.72 -10.58
C ASN A 323 -0.66 31.09 -10.94
N GLY A 324 -0.29 32.16 -10.23
CA GLY A 324 -0.83 33.50 -10.43
C GLY A 324 -2.20 33.77 -9.79
N ALA A 325 -2.85 32.76 -9.20
CA ALA A 325 -4.09 32.93 -8.45
C ALA A 325 -3.81 33.07 -6.95
N ALA A 326 -4.44 34.04 -6.30
CA ALA A 326 -4.34 34.20 -4.85
C ALA A 326 -5.10 33.07 -4.15
N THR A 327 -4.38 32.31 -3.34
CA THR A 327 -4.87 31.19 -2.52
C THR A 327 -4.72 31.55 -1.05
N GLY A 328 -5.76 31.27 -0.26
CA GLY A 328 -5.70 31.40 1.20
C GLY A 328 -4.80 30.31 1.79
N VAL A 329 -4.04 30.65 2.82
CA VAL A 329 -3.18 29.72 3.54
C VAL A 329 -3.76 29.48 4.92
N ALA A 330 -3.85 28.20 5.32
CA ALA A 330 -4.28 27.81 6.65
C ALA A 330 -3.32 28.35 7.72
N ARG A 331 -3.77 28.45 8.98
CA ARG A 331 -2.88 28.91 10.07
C ARG A 331 -1.68 27.97 10.21
N PRO A 332 -0.44 28.47 10.11
CA PRO A 332 0.72 27.60 10.08
C PRO A 332 0.96 26.93 11.43
N LEU A 333 1.60 25.76 11.41
CA LEU A 333 2.19 25.17 12.62
C LEU A 333 3.51 25.86 12.95
N ALA A 334 3.86 25.95 14.23
CA ALA A 334 5.19 26.34 14.70
C ALA A 334 5.95 25.09 15.16
N LEU A 335 6.94 24.67 14.37
CA LEU A 335 7.70 23.45 14.61
C LEU A 335 9.19 23.78 14.66
N ALA A 336 9.94 23.12 15.54
CA ALA A 336 11.40 23.18 15.52
C ALA A 336 11.99 21.77 15.45
N SER A 337 13.15 21.65 14.81
CA SER A 337 13.87 20.38 14.72
C SER A 337 14.20 19.88 16.13
N ARG A 338 13.81 18.63 16.44
CA ARG A 338 13.96 18.01 17.77
C ARG A 338 13.35 18.81 18.93
N MET A 339 12.25 19.51 18.67
CA MET A 339 11.52 20.24 19.69
C MET A 339 11.00 19.31 20.79
N ASP A 340 11.39 19.57 22.03
CA ASP A 340 10.95 18.81 23.20
C ASP A 340 9.69 19.45 23.83
N VAL A 341 8.59 19.40 23.08
CA VAL A 341 7.28 19.89 23.51
C VAL A 341 6.26 18.79 23.29
N SER A 342 5.49 18.48 24.33
CA SER A 342 4.35 17.57 24.22
C SER A 342 3.13 18.32 23.68
N GLY A 343 2.42 17.67 22.76
CA GLY A 343 1.21 18.21 22.17
C GLY A 343 0.72 17.31 21.04
N ARG A 344 -0.57 17.42 20.73
CA ARG A 344 -1.19 16.80 19.57
C ARG A 344 -0.68 17.48 18.31
N TYR A 345 -0.10 16.69 17.41
CA TYR A 345 0.53 17.17 16.19
C TYR A 345 -0.38 17.05 14.98
N VAL A 346 -0.79 15.84 14.62
CA VAL A 346 -1.68 15.54 13.48
C VAL A 346 -2.61 14.41 13.88
N LYS A 347 -3.92 14.61 13.68
CA LYS A 347 -4.96 13.67 14.15
C LYS A 347 -4.70 13.25 15.62
N ASN A 348 -4.86 11.99 15.96
CA ASN A 348 -4.63 11.46 17.31
C ASN A 348 -3.15 11.17 17.64
N THR A 349 -2.21 11.86 17.00
CA THR A 349 -0.77 11.61 17.14
C THR A 349 -0.08 12.77 17.82
N ASN A 350 0.71 12.48 18.85
CA ASN A 350 1.52 13.48 19.52
C ASN A 350 2.81 13.76 18.73
N TRP A 351 3.36 14.95 18.90
CA TRP A 351 4.67 15.29 18.36
C TRP A 351 5.75 14.35 18.88
N ASN A 352 6.66 13.93 17.99
CA ASN A 352 7.81 13.13 18.34
C ASN A 352 9.05 14.04 18.47
N PRO A 353 9.67 14.17 19.67
CA PRO A 353 10.87 14.98 19.86
C PRO A 353 12.11 14.50 19.09
N GLN A 354 12.07 13.31 18.47
CA GLN A 354 13.12 12.82 17.58
C GLN A 354 12.95 13.26 16.13
N THR A 355 11.84 13.93 15.79
CA THR A 355 11.59 14.44 14.43
C THR A 355 12.62 15.51 14.08
N VAL A 356 13.32 15.29 12.96
CA VAL A 356 14.30 16.23 12.40
C VAL A 356 13.65 16.94 11.23
N ILE A 357 13.77 18.27 11.19
CA ILE A 357 13.36 19.10 10.05
C ILE A 357 14.63 19.42 9.26
N MET A 358 14.73 18.94 8.03
CA MET A 358 15.87 19.23 7.17
C MET A 358 15.60 20.48 6.34
N ARG A 359 16.51 21.46 6.41
CA ARG A 359 16.39 22.70 5.62
C ARG A 359 16.28 22.48 4.12
N THR A 360 16.94 21.43 3.60
CA THR A 360 16.89 21.03 2.20
C THR A 360 15.51 20.55 1.74
N GLU A 361 14.63 20.17 2.68
CA GLU A 361 13.27 19.73 2.41
C GLU A 361 12.25 20.88 2.52
N LEU A 362 12.70 22.06 2.99
CA LEU A 362 11.86 23.25 3.07
C LEU A 362 11.82 23.96 1.72
N ASN A 363 10.63 24.40 1.34
CA ASN A 363 10.47 25.30 0.20
C ASN A 363 11.22 26.61 0.47
N ASN A 364 12.04 27.05 -0.48
CA ASN A 364 12.74 28.33 -0.40
C ASN A 364 11.75 29.49 -0.63
N LEU A 365 11.26 30.06 0.46
CA LEU A 365 10.28 31.15 0.42
C LEU A 365 10.82 32.42 -0.28
N SER A 366 12.15 32.63 -0.24
CA SER A 366 12.79 33.80 -0.88
C SER A 366 12.86 33.69 -2.41
N GLU A 367 12.80 32.47 -2.95
CA GLU A 367 12.87 32.16 -4.38
C GLU A 367 11.49 31.81 -4.97
N GLY A 368 10.41 32.14 -4.26
CA GLY A 368 9.03 31.92 -4.71
C GLY A 368 8.44 30.57 -4.33
N GLY A 369 9.10 29.80 -3.45
CA GLY A 369 8.51 28.63 -2.81
C GLY A 369 7.33 29.02 -1.90
N LEU A 370 6.32 28.16 -1.83
CA LEU A 370 5.10 28.42 -1.06
C LEU A 370 5.15 27.71 0.31
N LEU A 371 4.71 28.39 1.37
CA LEU A 371 4.59 27.82 2.70
C LEU A 371 3.54 26.70 2.71
N ALA A 372 2.43 26.90 1.98
CA ALA A 372 1.35 25.92 1.87
C ALA A 372 1.77 24.60 1.19
N ASP A 373 2.87 24.59 0.44
CA ASP A 373 3.37 23.42 -0.28
C ASP A 373 4.38 22.58 0.52
N ARG A 374 4.64 22.92 1.78
CA ARG A 374 5.56 22.14 2.62
C ARG A 374 4.92 20.83 3.06
N PHE A 375 5.73 19.77 3.09
CA PHE A 375 5.33 18.48 3.67
C PHE A 375 5.64 18.45 5.17
N LEU A 376 4.66 18.01 5.96
CA LEU A 376 4.82 17.91 7.41
C LEU A 376 5.92 16.91 7.77
N PRO A 377 6.86 17.27 8.67
CA PRO A 377 7.90 16.36 9.11
C PRO A 377 7.33 15.21 9.95
N GLY A 378 7.92 14.02 9.81
CA GLY A 378 7.58 12.83 10.62
C GLY A 378 6.36 12.04 10.14
N VAL A 379 5.55 12.60 9.25
CA VAL A 379 4.40 11.94 8.58
C VAL A 379 4.56 12.06 7.07
N ASP A 380 4.06 11.08 6.30
CA ASP A 380 4.22 11.10 4.85
C ASP A 380 2.97 11.68 4.16
N ASN A 381 3.19 12.37 3.04
CA ASN A 381 2.15 12.84 2.11
C ASN A 381 1.10 13.80 2.69
N VAL A 382 1.40 14.47 3.80
CA VAL A 382 0.57 15.55 4.35
C VAL A 382 1.20 16.90 4.03
N ARG A 383 0.58 17.67 3.14
CA ARG A 383 0.96 19.07 2.89
C ARG A 383 0.22 19.97 3.86
N TYR A 384 0.93 20.78 4.62
CA TYR A 384 0.33 21.75 5.55
C TYR A 384 1.36 22.86 5.85
N PRO A 385 0.96 24.14 5.91
CA PRO A 385 1.88 25.24 6.18
C PRO A 385 2.47 25.13 7.59
N PHE A 386 3.80 25.20 7.70
CA PHE A 386 4.47 25.31 8.99
C PHE A 386 5.70 26.20 8.88
N VAL A 387 5.95 26.94 9.96
CA VAL A 387 7.14 27.75 10.15
C VAL A 387 8.11 27.03 11.09
N THR A 388 9.40 27.22 10.85
CA THR A 388 10.49 26.67 11.64
C THR A 388 11.52 27.74 11.98
N THR A 389 12.52 27.39 12.80
CA THR A 389 13.61 28.29 13.18
C THR A 389 14.31 28.92 11.97
N ASP A 390 14.45 28.19 10.87
CA ASP A 390 15.04 28.69 9.61
C ASP A 390 14.23 29.81 8.94
N ASP A 391 12.93 29.95 9.26
CA ASP A 391 12.08 31.01 8.71
C ASP A 391 12.19 32.32 9.51
N PHE A 392 12.65 32.24 10.76
CA PHE A 392 12.82 33.38 11.66
C PHE A 392 14.28 33.84 11.76
N LEU A 393 15.23 32.92 11.57
CA LEU A 393 16.65 33.13 11.79
C LEU A 393 17.42 32.83 10.50
N GLU A 394 18.31 33.74 10.12
CA GLU A 394 19.29 33.47 9.06
C GLU A 394 20.55 32.80 9.62
N ASP A 395 21.17 31.91 8.84
CA ASP A 395 22.44 31.27 9.22
C ASP A 395 23.59 32.27 9.40
N THR A 396 23.47 33.44 8.76
CA THR A 396 24.48 34.48 8.76
C THR A 396 23.92 35.80 9.23
N LEU A 397 24.39 36.29 10.37
CA LEU A 397 24.01 37.60 10.89
C LEU A 397 24.63 38.77 10.09
N VAL A 398 25.77 38.54 9.41
CA VAL A 398 26.52 39.58 8.70
C VAL A 398 27.15 39.01 7.42
N LYS A 399 26.83 39.60 6.26
CA LYS A 399 27.49 39.33 4.99
C LYS A 399 28.66 40.30 4.79
N MET A 400 29.89 39.81 4.89
CA MET A 400 31.08 40.63 4.67
C MET A 400 31.32 40.85 3.16
N PRO A 401 31.64 42.07 2.71
CA PRO A 401 31.84 42.37 1.29
C PRO A 401 33.16 41.82 0.70
N PHE A 402 33.98 41.15 1.50
CA PHE A 402 35.29 40.62 1.12
C PHE A 402 35.35 39.11 1.39
N LYS A 403 36.02 38.37 0.50
CA LYS A 403 36.31 36.93 0.72
C LYS A 403 37.32 36.78 1.86
N LEU A 404 37.06 35.85 2.79
CA LEU A 404 37.99 35.52 3.85
C LEU A 404 39.31 35.02 3.24
N ASN A 405 40.45 35.54 3.72
CA ASN A 405 41.76 35.09 3.27
C ASN A 405 42.12 33.77 3.97
N SER A 406 41.85 32.64 3.32
CA SER A 406 42.12 31.28 3.82
C SER A 406 43.62 30.93 3.92
N GLY A 407 44.53 31.82 3.53
CA GLY A 407 45.97 31.62 3.68
C GLY A 407 46.54 32.06 5.04
N ARG A 408 45.71 32.64 5.92
CA ARG A 408 46.13 33.12 7.25
C ARG A 408 45.40 32.43 8.42
N PHE A 409 44.48 31.51 8.15
CA PHE A 409 43.70 30.78 9.15
C PHE A 409 43.67 29.30 8.85
#